data_AF-A0A9E1FDV0-F1
#
_entry.id   AF-A0A9E1FDV0-F1
#
_cell.length_a   1.000
_cell.length_b   1.000
_cell.length_c   1.000
_cell.angle_alpha   90.00
_cell.angle_beta   90.00
_cell.angle_gamma   90.00
#
_symmetry.space_group_name_H-M   'P 1'
#
loop_
_entity.id
_entity.type
_entity.pdbx_description
1 polymer ?
#
loop_
_entity_poly.entity_id
_entity_poly.type
_entity_poly.pdbx_seq_one_letter_code
_entity_poly.pdbx_strand_id
1 'polypeptide(L)'
;MRTGIFGGTFDPVHNGHLICAREVMNKLQFDRIIFIPTGDPPHKIARKITPAKDRLAMLAAAIEGQNGFTVCDIECQRGDYTYTYDTLIELKKTAPSNEEFFMIIGADTLADIFNWYRSTDVFRLCSFVAMKRPGCDEMLFRQNLQKAAQAGAAVCVADIPQIDISSTQIREAVAAEEEIGDFVPASVCEYIRQKNLYRPCKMHFTKIYEDVKQLLSLKRFTHSIGVMEESARLGKIFGADPEKCRLAGLLHDCAKELTKQQYKWLGIKILECGDYDGKQVLLHGEAGAILAESRYGITDPEILEAIRCHITGKPEMGLLAQILFVADYTEPGRCGPQFDLVREKLNKGSLSQAVLVECETTIQYLLGKDSAQICTETIRTRNWILKKIAEEAQHNGQK
;
A
#
# COMPACT_ATOMS: atom_id res chain seq x y z
N MET A 1 29.79 -23.69 13.69
CA MET A 1 29.63 -22.89 12.46
C MET A 1 28.68 -21.75 12.76
N ARG A 2 28.97 -20.51 12.39
CA ARG A 2 28.15 -19.33 12.67
C ARG A 2 27.61 -18.78 11.37
N THR A 3 26.29 -18.81 11.25
CA THR A 3 25.58 -18.46 10.02
C THR A 3 24.69 -17.25 10.26
N GLY A 4 24.94 -16.17 9.51
CA GLY A 4 24.03 -15.04 9.43
C GLY A 4 22.83 -15.36 8.55
N ILE A 5 21.63 -15.02 8.98
CA ILE A 5 20.41 -15.06 8.18
C ILE A 5 19.99 -13.62 7.90
N PHE A 6 20.01 -13.22 6.63
CA PHE A 6 19.55 -11.92 6.19
C PHE A 6 18.21 -12.06 5.47
N GLY A 7 17.13 -11.93 6.23
CA GLY A 7 15.76 -11.95 5.72
C GLY A 7 15.33 -10.57 5.20
N GLY A 8 14.56 -10.54 4.11
CA GLY A 8 14.05 -9.29 3.56
C GLY A 8 13.19 -9.50 2.32
N THR A 9 12.46 -8.47 1.89
CA THR A 9 11.71 -8.57 0.62
C THR A 9 12.65 -8.52 -0.58
N PHE A 10 13.73 -7.73 -0.55
CA PHE A 10 14.68 -7.57 -1.66
C PHE A 10 14.00 -7.21 -2.99
N ASP A 11 13.28 -6.10 -3.01
CA ASP A 11 12.43 -5.69 -4.15
C ASP A 11 12.81 -4.29 -4.69
N PRO A 12 14.01 -4.11 -5.27
CA PRO A 12 15.04 -5.13 -5.52
C PRO A 12 16.10 -5.21 -4.39
N VAL A 13 16.96 -6.22 -4.44
CA VAL A 13 18.26 -6.20 -3.72
C VAL A 13 19.10 -5.02 -4.22
N HIS A 14 19.95 -4.46 -3.36
CA HIS A 14 20.74 -3.26 -3.67
C HIS A 14 22.06 -3.21 -2.90
N ASN A 15 22.95 -2.28 -3.27
CA ASN A 15 24.29 -2.16 -2.72
C ASN A 15 24.28 -1.99 -1.20
N GLY A 16 23.31 -1.26 -0.65
CA GLY A 16 23.12 -1.18 0.82
C GLY A 16 22.94 -2.54 1.51
N HIS A 17 22.17 -3.47 0.93
CA HIS A 17 22.04 -4.82 1.51
C HIS A 17 23.38 -5.57 1.48
N LEU A 18 24.11 -5.49 0.36
CA LEU A 18 25.37 -6.23 0.18
C LEU A 18 26.49 -5.68 1.07
N ILE A 19 26.59 -4.36 1.19
CA ILE A 19 27.55 -3.71 2.09
C ILE A 19 27.27 -4.12 3.53
N CYS A 20 26.03 -4.01 3.99
CA CYS A 20 25.66 -4.42 5.35
C CYS A 20 25.98 -5.90 5.61
N ALA A 21 25.62 -6.78 4.69
CA ALA A 21 25.92 -8.21 4.83
C ALA A 21 27.42 -8.45 4.96
N ARG A 22 28.24 -7.79 4.13
CA ARG A 22 29.70 -7.98 4.14
C ARG A 22 30.36 -7.44 5.40
N GLU A 23 29.96 -6.25 5.83
CA GLU A 23 30.45 -5.64 7.05
C GLU A 23 30.10 -6.47 8.28
N VAL A 24 28.86 -6.97 8.36
CA VAL A 24 28.42 -7.85 9.44
C VAL A 24 29.19 -9.17 9.43
N MET A 25 29.34 -9.80 8.26
CA MET A 25 30.12 -11.03 8.10
C MET A 25 31.56 -10.86 8.58
N ASN A 26 32.22 -9.78 8.16
CA ASN A 26 33.61 -9.50 8.50
C ASN A 26 33.77 -9.20 10.01
N LYS A 27 32.94 -8.31 10.55
CA LYS A 27 33.05 -7.88 11.97
C LYS A 27 32.71 -8.98 12.94
N LEU A 28 31.69 -9.78 12.64
CA LEU A 28 31.25 -10.87 13.50
C LEU A 28 31.86 -12.22 13.14
N GLN A 29 32.71 -12.28 12.11
CA GLN A 29 33.38 -13.49 11.64
C GLN A 29 32.40 -14.63 11.36
N PHE A 30 31.36 -14.35 10.56
CA PHE A 30 30.43 -15.40 10.12
C PHE A 30 31.07 -16.27 9.05
N ASP A 31 30.84 -17.59 9.14
CA ASP A 31 31.29 -18.56 8.13
C ASP A 31 30.53 -18.37 6.81
N ARG A 32 29.24 -18.01 6.92
CA ARG A 32 28.38 -17.69 5.78
C ARG A 32 27.22 -16.76 6.15
N ILE A 33 26.67 -16.09 5.15
CA ILE A 33 25.37 -15.42 5.22
C ILE A 33 24.40 -16.06 4.22
N ILE A 34 23.22 -16.42 4.70
CA ILE A 34 22.09 -16.86 3.88
C ILE A 34 21.14 -15.67 3.70
N PHE A 35 20.93 -15.24 2.48
CA PHE A 35 19.86 -14.33 2.13
C PHE A 35 18.57 -15.11 1.90
N ILE A 36 17.50 -14.71 2.58
CA ILE A 36 16.18 -15.36 2.48
C ILE A 36 15.16 -14.32 2.03
N PRO A 37 14.82 -14.27 0.73
CA PRO A 37 13.74 -13.43 0.28
C PRO A 37 12.42 -13.93 0.85
N THR A 38 11.62 -13.01 1.41
CA THR A 38 10.25 -13.31 1.84
C THR A 38 9.47 -13.90 0.67
N GLY A 39 8.52 -14.79 0.93
CA GLY A 39 7.64 -15.34 -0.11
C GLY A 39 6.78 -14.29 -0.81
N ASP A 40 5.73 -14.73 -1.51
CA ASP A 40 4.73 -13.84 -2.10
C ASP A 40 3.50 -13.75 -1.17
N PRO A 41 3.57 -12.97 -0.08
CA PRO A 41 2.46 -12.90 0.84
C PRO A 41 1.21 -12.41 0.13
N PRO A 42 0.05 -13.10 0.24
CA PRO A 42 -1.21 -12.70 -0.39
C PRO A 42 -1.72 -11.34 0.10
N HIS A 43 -1.06 -10.76 1.11
CA HIS A 43 -1.51 -9.63 1.90
C HIS A 43 -0.88 -8.28 1.50
N LYS A 44 0.16 -8.21 0.65
CA LYS A 44 0.63 -6.91 0.10
C LYS A 44 -0.28 -6.43 -1.04
N ILE A 45 -1.52 -6.07 -0.67
CA ILE A 45 -2.52 -5.52 -1.60
C ILE A 45 -2.07 -4.16 -2.14
N ALA A 46 -1.47 -3.35 -1.25
CA ALA A 46 -0.97 -2.00 -1.49
C ALA A 46 0.01 -1.87 -2.64
N ARG A 47 0.78 -2.91 -2.95
CA ARG A 47 1.76 -2.88 -4.04
C ARG A 47 1.95 -4.30 -4.51
N LYS A 48 1.86 -4.50 -5.83
CA LYS A 48 2.32 -5.75 -6.44
C LYS A 48 3.82 -5.87 -6.19
N ILE A 49 4.21 -6.66 -5.18
CA ILE A 49 5.61 -7.05 -5.01
C ILE A 49 6.02 -7.75 -6.31
N THR A 50 7.23 -7.47 -6.76
CA THR A 50 7.84 -8.27 -7.81
C THR A 50 7.76 -9.76 -7.42
N PRO A 51 7.30 -10.65 -8.32
CA PRO A 51 7.18 -12.07 -8.01
C PRO A 51 8.44 -12.64 -7.36
N ALA A 52 8.28 -13.55 -6.40
CA ALA A 52 9.40 -14.15 -5.65
C ALA A 52 10.51 -14.67 -6.57
N LYS A 53 10.14 -15.29 -7.70
CA LYS A 53 11.09 -15.79 -8.72
C LYS A 53 12.04 -14.71 -9.24
N ASP A 54 11.54 -13.50 -9.46
CA ASP A 54 12.31 -12.40 -10.04
C ASP A 54 13.20 -11.77 -8.97
N ARG A 55 12.72 -11.68 -7.72
CA ARG A 55 13.52 -11.24 -6.57
C ARG A 55 14.65 -12.22 -6.24
N LEU A 56 14.37 -13.53 -6.31
CA LEU A 56 15.37 -14.59 -6.20
C LEU A 56 16.43 -14.48 -7.29
N ALA A 57 16.03 -14.29 -8.55
CA ALA A 57 16.95 -14.15 -9.66
C ALA A 57 17.86 -12.92 -9.51
N MET A 58 17.30 -11.77 -9.12
CA MET A 58 18.09 -10.56 -8.83
C MET A 58 19.07 -10.79 -7.67
N LEU A 59 18.62 -11.45 -6.60
CA LEU A 59 19.46 -11.75 -5.44
C LEU A 59 20.60 -12.71 -5.78
N ALA A 60 20.33 -13.77 -6.55
CA ALA A 60 21.34 -14.71 -7.02
C ALA A 60 22.37 -14.01 -7.92
N ALA A 61 21.91 -13.19 -8.87
CA ALA A 61 22.77 -12.40 -9.74
C ALA A 61 23.60 -11.35 -8.97
N ALA A 62 23.08 -10.81 -7.87
CA ALA A 62 23.77 -9.83 -7.03
C ALA A 62 24.93 -10.43 -6.24
N ILE A 63 24.82 -11.70 -5.83
CA ILE A 63 25.82 -12.37 -4.99
C ILE A 63 26.72 -13.35 -5.76
N GLU A 64 26.54 -13.48 -7.07
CA GLU A 64 27.35 -14.37 -7.90
C GLU A 64 28.85 -14.06 -7.73
N GLY A 65 29.64 -15.10 -7.50
CA GLY A 65 31.09 -14.97 -7.25
C GLY A 65 31.47 -14.38 -5.89
N GLN A 66 30.53 -14.07 -5.00
CA GLN A 66 30.82 -13.57 -3.66
C GLN A 66 30.92 -14.71 -2.65
N ASN A 67 32.15 -14.99 -2.20
CA ASN A 67 32.41 -16.02 -1.20
C ASN A 67 31.67 -15.74 0.11
N GLY A 68 31.09 -16.79 0.70
CA GLY A 68 30.37 -16.74 1.97
C GLY A 68 28.89 -16.34 1.83
N PHE A 69 28.42 -15.88 0.68
CA PHE A 69 27.00 -15.54 0.47
C PHE A 69 26.25 -16.66 -0.24
N THR A 70 25.04 -16.94 0.24
CA THR A 70 24.13 -17.93 -0.37
C THR A 70 22.70 -17.39 -0.40
N VAL A 71 21.89 -17.84 -1.35
CA VAL A 71 20.44 -17.55 -1.38
C VAL A 71 19.68 -18.82 -1.00
N CYS A 72 18.63 -18.68 -0.20
CA CYS A 72 17.71 -19.77 0.13
C CYS A 72 16.28 -19.35 -0.19
N ASP A 73 15.61 -20.12 -1.04
CA ASP A 73 14.25 -19.87 -1.54
C ASP A 73 13.15 -20.50 -0.67
N ILE A 74 13.51 -21.01 0.51
CA ILE A 74 12.62 -21.73 1.43
C ILE A 74 11.29 -21.01 1.69
N GLU A 75 11.30 -19.68 1.81
CA GLU A 75 10.08 -18.89 2.01
C GLU A 75 9.32 -18.64 0.71
N CYS A 76 10.01 -18.60 -0.43
CA CYS A 76 9.40 -18.42 -1.75
C CYS A 76 8.67 -19.67 -2.24
N GLN A 77 9.05 -20.85 -1.75
CA GLN A 77 8.37 -22.11 -2.06
C GLN A 77 7.08 -22.31 -1.26
N ARG A 78 6.85 -21.51 -0.21
CA ARG A 78 5.61 -21.55 0.59
C ARG A 78 4.55 -20.69 -0.10
N GLY A 79 3.39 -21.30 -0.43
CA GLY A 79 2.26 -20.61 -1.05
C GLY A 79 1.43 -19.73 -0.11
N ASP A 80 1.77 -19.71 1.18
CA ASP A 80 1.04 -19.03 2.26
C ASP A 80 1.98 -18.13 3.09
N TYR A 81 1.46 -17.54 4.17
CA TYR A 81 2.25 -16.77 5.13
C TYR A 81 3.52 -17.50 5.56
N THR A 82 4.64 -16.78 5.55
CA THR A 82 5.91 -17.27 6.07
C THR A 82 6.20 -16.66 7.44
N TYR A 83 6.46 -17.53 8.42
CA TYR A 83 6.87 -17.12 9.76
C TYR A 83 8.33 -17.46 9.99
N THR A 84 9.08 -16.53 10.60
CA THR A 84 10.50 -16.73 10.93
C THR A 84 10.72 -18.00 11.76
N TYR A 85 9.79 -18.33 12.66
CA TYR A 85 9.82 -19.58 13.43
C TYR A 85 9.89 -20.81 12.51
N ASP A 86 8.99 -20.92 11.53
CA ASP A 86 8.95 -22.06 10.61
C ASP A 86 10.17 -22.10 9.70
N THR A 87 10.71 -20.94 9.32
CA THR A 87 11.96 -20.84 8.55
C THR A 87 13.14 -21.39 9.36
N LEU A 88 13.29 -20.98 10.62
CA LEU A 88 14.38 -21.44 11.50
C LEU A 88 14.30 -22.93 11.82
N ILE A 89 13.09 -23.47 12.03
CA ILE A 89 12.89 -24.90 12.27
C ILE A 89 13.37 -25.71 11.06
N GLU A 90 12.98 -25.32 9.86
CA GLU A 90 13.35 -26.03 8.64
C GLU A 90 14.85 -25.94 8.34
N LEU A 91 15.46 -24.76 8.53
CA LEU A 91 16.92 -24.61 8.41
C LEU A 91 17.65 -25.54 9.39
N LYS A 92 17.20 -25.63 10.65
CA LYS A 92 17.80 -26.51 11.65
C LYS A 92 17.67 -28.00 11.33
N LYS A 93 16.69 -28.44 10.53
CA LYS A 93 16.56 -29.86 10.14
C LYS A 93 17.73 -30.35 9.28
N THR A 94 18.31 -29.45 8.48
CA THR A 94 19.37 -29.79 7.52
C THR A 94 20.75 -29.26 7.96
N ALA A 95 20.77 -28.37 8.94
CA ALA A 95 21.99 -27.81 9.53
C ALA A 95 22.76 -28.82 10.40
N PRO A 96 24.10 -28.76 10.45
CA PRO A 96 24.89 -29.44 11.47
C PRO A 96 24.47 -29.04 12.89
N SER A 97 24.60 -29.97 13.84
CA SER A 97 24.18 -29.75 15.24
C SER A 97 24.93 -28.61 15.96
N ASN A 98 26.11 -28.23 15.47
CA ASN A 98 26.93 -27.12 15.99
C ASN A 98 26.78 -25.82 15.19
N GLU A 99 25.76 -25.72 14.33
CA GLU A 99 25.44 -24.50 13.59
C GLU A 99 24.59 -23.54 14.44
N GLU A 100 25.11 -22.33 14.63
CA GLU A 100 24.44 -21.24 15.32
C GLU A 100 23.93 -20.23 14.30
N PHE A 101 22.65 -19.86 14.43
CA PHE A 101 21.98 -18.92 13.55
C PHE A 101 21.89 -17.52 14.18
N PHE A 102 22.19 -16.51 13.36
CA PHE A 102 22.16 -15.11 13.73
C PHE A 102 21.28 -14.32 12.77
N MET A 103 20.11 -13.86 13.22
CA MET A 103 19.20 -13.04 12.40
C MET A 103 19.72 -11.61 12.29
N ILE A 104 20.08 -11.19 11.08
CA ILE A 104 20.54 -9.83 10.78
C ILE A 104 19.30 -8.96 10.53
N ILE A 105 19.06 -8.00 11.42
CA ILE A 105 17.85 -7.18 11.44
C ILE A 105 18.17 -5.68 11.56
N GLY A 106 17.30 -4.83 11.00
CA GLY A 106 17.37 -3.38 11.19
C GLY A 106 16.63 -2.91 12.45
N ALA A 107 16.82 -1.63 12.80
CA ALA A 107 16.13 -0.98 13.91
C ALA A 107 14.60 -1.10 13.87
N ASP A 108 13.99 -0.98 12.69
CA ASP A 108 12.53 -1.09 12.52
C ASP A 108 12.03 -2.49 12.91
N THR A 109 12.75 -3.52 12.47
CA THR A 109 12.42 -4.92 12.78
C THR A 109 12.66 -5.23 14.25
N LEU A 110 13.71 -4.68 14.87
CA LEU A 110 13.99 -4.85 16.30
C LEU A 110 12.81 -4.41 17.18
N ALA A 111 12.09 -3.35 16.78
CA ALA A 111 10.90 -2.90 17.51
C ALA A 111 9.73 -3.89 17.41
N ASP A 112 9.69 -4.72 16.37
CA ASP A 112 8.56 -5.59 16.01
C ASP A 112 8.77 -7.07 16.39
N ILE A 113 9.99 -7.50 16.75
CA ILE A 113 10.29 -8.92 17.02
C ILE A 113 9.39 -9.58 18.08
N PHE A 114 8.79 -8.79 18.98
CA PHE A 114 7.87 -9.28 20.02
C PHE A 114 6.53 -9.77 19.44
N ASN A 115 6.12 -9.19 18.31
CA ASN A 115 4.86 -9.50 17.63
C ASN A 115 4.99 -10.70 16.68
N TRP A 116 6.19 -11.26 16.52
CA TRP A 116 6.41 -12.40 15.64
C TRP A 116 5.70 -13.64 16.15
N TYR A 117 5.19 -14.45 15.23
CA TYR A 117 4.60 -15.74 15.55
C TYR A 117 5.61 -16.60 16.32
N ARG A 118 5.23 -17.00 17.54
CA ARG A 118 6.09 -17.74 18.48
C ARG A 118 7.43 -17.04 18.78
N SER A 119 7.40 -15.72 19.00
CA SER A 119 8.58 -14.88 19.27
C SER A 119 9.53 -15.45 20.34
N THR A 120 9.01 -15.95 21.46
CA THR A 120 9.85 -16.56 22.52
C THR A 120 10.56 -17.84 22.08
N ASP A 121 9.97 -18.62 21.17
CA ASP A 121 10.66 -19.76 20.56
C ASP A 121 11.73 -19.30 19.58
N VAL A 122 11.45 -18.26 18.77
CA VAL A 122 12.45 -17.67 17.86
C VAL A 122 13.68 -17.22 18.63
N PHE A 123 13.50 -16.60 19.80
CA PHE A 123 14.59 -16.15 20.68
C PHE A 123 15.46 -17.29 21.20
N ARG A 124 14.91 -18.51 21.29
CA ARG A 124 15.67 -19.74 21.64
C ARG A 124 16.35 -20.38 20.43
N LEU A 125 15.83 -20.16 19.23
CA LEU A 125 16.32 -20.81 18.01
C LEU A 125 17.51 -20.07 17.39
N CYS A 126 17.64 -18.76 17.61
CA CYS A 126 18.69 -17.92 17.03
C CYS A 126 19.07 -16.75 17.95
N SER A 127 20.23 -16.17 17.68
CA SER A 127 20.61 -14.84 18.18
C SER A 127 20.27 -13.76 17.15
N PHE A 128 20.31 -12.49 17.53
CA PHE A 128 20.04 -11.36 16.65
C PHE A 128 21.26 -10.44 16.52
N VAL A 129 21.43 -9.90 15.32
CA VAL A 129 22.39 -8.84 15.01
C VAL A 129 21.57 -7.61 14.60
N ALA A 130 21.51 -6.61 15.47
CA ALA A 130 20.79 -5.37 15.23
C ALA A 130 21.69 -4.34 14.55
N MET A 131 21.23 -3.78 13.43
CA MET A 131 21.89 -2.72 12.68
C MET A 131 21.14 -1.40 12.83
N LYS A 132 21.89 -0.31 13.02
CA LYS A 132 21.33 1.05 13.01
C LYS A 132 21.02 1.49 11.57
N ARG A 133 20.05 2.39 11.44
CA ARG A 133 19.69 3.04 10.17
C ARG A 133 19.88 4.56 10.26
N PRO A 134 20.17 5.24 9.15
CA PRO A 134 20.11 6.70 9.09
C PRO A 134 18.78 7.21 9.65
N GLY A 135 18.83 8.25 10.48
CA GLY A 135 17.63 8.84 11.10
C GLY A 135 17.00 8.06 12.25
N CYS A 136 17.61 6.95 12.69
CA CYS A 136 17.13 6.19 13.85
C CYS A 136 17.30 6.99 15.16
N ASP A 137 16.23 7.06 15.97
CA ASP A 137 16.30 7.61 17.32
C ASP A 137 17.14 6.68 18.23
N GLU A 138 18.29 7.18 18.66
CA GLU A 138 19.25 6.43 19.48
C GLU A 138 18.66 5.99 20.83
N MET A 139 17.81 6.82 21.45
CA MET A 139 17.18 6.50 22.72
C MET A 139 16.17 5.37 22.54
N LEU A 140 15.31 5.47 21.52
CA LEU A 140 14.33 4.45 21.20
C LEU A 140 15.00 3.12 20.82
N PHE A 141 16.09 3.18 20.04
CA PHE A 141 16.87 2.00 19.67
C PHE A 141 17.42 1.27 20.90
N ARG A 142 18.02 2.01 21.84
CA ARG A 142 18.53 1.45 23.11
C ARG A 142 17.42 0.86 23.98
N GLN A 143 16.27 1.52 24.05
CA GLN A 143 15.10 1.00 24.76
C GLN A 143 14.62 -0.33 24.16
N ASN A 144 14.58 -0.44 22.83
CA ASN A 144 14.17 -1.67 22.15
C ASN A 144 15.18 -2.82 22.36
N LEU A 145 16.49 -2.53 22.39
CA LEU A 145 17.51 -3.52 22.76
C LEU A 145 17.30 -4.03 24.20
N GLN A 146 17.06 -3.13 25.15
CA GLN A 146 16.83 -3.51 26.54
C GLN A 146 15.57 -4.37 26.70
N LYS A 147 14.47 -3.99 26.02
CA LYS A 147 13.23 -4.79 26.00
C LYS A 147 13.46 -6.17 25.39
N ALA A 148 14.24 -6.27 24.32
CA ALA A 148 14.55 -7.54 23.66
C ALA A 148 15.33 -8.46 24.60
N ALA A 149 16.36 -7.94 25.26
CA ALA A 149 17.13 -8.68 26.26
C ALA A 149 16.26 -9.14 27.45
N GLN A 150 15.39 -8.27 27.96
CA GLN A 150 14.45 -8.62 29.04
C GLN A 150 13.45 -9.71 28.63
N ALA A 151 13.06 -9.76 27.36
CA ALA A 151 12.19 -10.80 26.81
C ALA A 151 12.93 -12.12 26.50
N GLY A 152 14.24 -12.19 26.74
CA GLY A 152 15.06 -13.39 26.54
C GLY A 152 15.72 -13.49 25.16
N ALA A 153 15.69 -12.44 24.34
CA ALA A 153 16.42 -12.42 23.07
C ALA A 153 17.90 -12.10 23.28
N ALA A 154 18.78 -12.92 22.71
CA ALA A 154 20.21 -12.61 22.62
C ALA A 154 20.44 -11.67 21.44
N VAL A 155 20.72 -10.39 21.71
CA VAL A 155 20.91 -9.36 20.67
C VAL A 155 22.29 -8.73 20.81
N CYS A 156 23.08 -8.71 19.73
CA CYS A 156 24.27 -7.88 19.61
C CYS A 156 24.04 -6.75 18.61
N VAL A 157 24.74 -5.64 18.78
CA VAL A 157 24.69 -4.51 17.85
C VAL A 157 25.88 -4.60 16.91
N ALA A 158 25.63 -4.60 15.61
CA ALA A 158 26.69 -4.46 14.62
C ALA A 158 26.93 -2.97 14.36
N ASP A 159 28.08 -2.49 14.80
CA ASP A 159 28.56 -1.15 14.46
C ASP A 159 29.08 -1.17 13.02
N ILE A 160 28.26 -0.81 12.05
CA ILE A 160 28.59 -0.81 10.62
C ILE A 160 28.22 0.55 10.02
N PRO A 161 28.81 0.94 8.87
CA PRO A 161 28.40 2.15 8.17
C PRO A 161 26.88 2.16 7.92
N GLN A 162 26.24 3.29 8.21
CA GLN A 162 24.83 3.48 7.93
C GLN A 162 24.68 3.83 6.45
N ILE A 163 24.11 2.91 5.67
CA ILE A 163 23.92 3.09 4.23
C ILE A 163 22.51 3.59 3.95
N ASP A 164 22.39 4.75 3.32
CA ASP A 164 21.12 5.35 2.93
C ASP A 164 20.75 4.98 1.49
N ILE A 165 20.44 3.71 1.28
CA ILE A 165 19.89 3.20 0.01
C ILE A 165 18.66 2.38 0.35
N SER A 166 17.54 2.70 -0.28
CA SER A 166 16.30 1.94 -0.14
C SER A 166 15.83 1.36 -1.48
N SER A 167 15.23 0.17 -1.44
CA SER A 167 14.53 -0.38 -2.60
C SER A 167 13.43 0.55 -3.11
N THR A 168 12.85 1.43 -2.26
CA THR A 168 11.82 2.38 -2.69
C THR A 168 12.37 3.45 -3.62
N GLN A 169 13.46 4.10 -3.23
CA GLN A 169 14.15 5.08 -4.08
C GLN A 169 14.57 4.45 -5.42
N ILE A 170 15.06 3.20 -5.42
CA ILE A 170 15.45 2.52 -6.66
C ILE A 170 14.25 2.29 -7.58
N ARG A 171 13.10 1.85 -7.04
CA ARG A 171 11.89 1.66 -7.86
C ARG A 171 11.37 2.98 -8.40
N GLU A 172 11.40 4.04 -7.61
CA GLU A 172 11.01 5.40 -8.03
C GLU A 172 11.93 5.92 -9.13
N ALA A 173 13.25 5.76 -9.00
CA ALA A 173 14.22 6.11 -10.03
C ALA A 173 13.96 5.34 -11.35
N VAL A 174 13.77 4.01 -11.29
CA VAL A 174 13.41 3.23 -12.50
C VAL A 174 12.09 3.69 -13.10
N ALA A 175 11.11 4.04 -12.24
CA ALA A 175 9.81 4.53 -12.67
C ALA A 175 9.90 5.90 -13.38
N ALA A 176 10.84 6.74 -12.94
CA ALA A 176 11.17 8.04 -13.51
C ALA A 176 12.16 7.97 -14.69
N GLU A 177 12.52 6.76 -15.14
CA GLU A 177 13.54 6.51 -16.19
C GLU A 177 14.94 7.04 -15.85
N GLU A 178 15.26 7.17 -14.56
CA GLU A 178 16.57 7.56 -14.06
C GLU A 178 17.53 6.35 -14.00
N GLU A 179 18.84 6.64 -14.01
CA GLU A 179 19.88 5.61 -13.88
C GLU A 179 20.01 5.12 -12.43
N ILE A 180 20.15 3.80 -12.25
CA ILE A 180 20.26 3.17 -10.92
C ILE A 180 21.59 2.46 -10.66
N GLY A 181 22.57 2.62 -11.57
CA GLY A 181 23.84 1.88 -11.55
C GLY A 181 24.66 2.05 -10.27
N ASP A 182 24.52 3.19 -9.58
CA ASP A 182 25.20 3.46 -8.32
C ASP A 182 24.51 2.78 -7.12
N PHE A 183 23.22 2.45 -7.24
CA PHE A 183 22.42 1.89 -6.14
C PHE A 183 22.38 0.37 -6.13
N VAL A 184 22.56 -0.29 -7.27
CA VAL A 184 22.47 -1.75 -7.42
C VAL A 184 23.67 -2.33 -8.18
N PRO A 185 23.98 -3.62 -8.02
CA PRO A 185 24.97 -4.29 -8.87
C PRO A 185 24.57 -4.24 -10.35
N ALA A 186 25.55 -4.20 -11.25
CA ALA A 186 25.33 -4.17 -12.70
C ALA A 186 24.42 -5.33 -13.19
N SER A 187 24.60 -6.53 -12.62
CA SER A 187 23.78 -7.72 -12.92
C SER A 187 22.30 -7.53 -12.55
N VAL A 188 22.02 -6.85 -11.44
CA VAL A 188 20.65 -6.51 -11.01
C VAL A 188 20.07 -5.43 -11.91
N CYS A 189 20.84 -4.40 -12.23
CA CYS A 189 20.43 -3.34 -13.17
C CYS A 189 20.05 -3.95 -14.53
N GLU A 190 20.87 -4.86 -15.05
CA GLU A 190 20.59 -5.56 -16.30
C GLU A 190 19.32 -6.41 -16.20
N TYR A 191 19.14 -7.18 -15.12
CA TYR A 191 17.94 -7.98 -14.92
C TYR A 191 16.67 -7.13 -14.91
N ILE A 192 16.67 -6.01 -14.15
CA ILE A 192 15.56 -5.06 -14.08
C ILE A 192 15.21 -4.54 -15.49
N ARG A 193 16.22 -4.15 -16.27
CA ARG A 193 16.05 -3.67 -17.65
C ARG A 193 15.48 -4.74 -18.56
N GLN A 194 16.05 -5.95 -18.57
CA GLN A 194 15.62 -7.05 -19.44
C GLN A 194 14.17 -7.49 -19.14
N LYS A 195 13.78 -7.50 -17.87
CA LYS A 195 12.43 -7.88 -17.42
C LYS A 195 11.43 -6.73 -17.40
N ASN A 196 11.86 -5.50 -17.71
CA ASN A 196 11.06 -4.27 -17.57
C ASN A 196 10.41 -4.14 -16.17
N LEU A 197 11.15 -4.49 -15.12
CA LEU A 197 10.66 -4.38 -13.74
C LEU A 197 10.63 -2.90 -13.32
N TYR A 198 9.71 -2.59 -12.39
CA TYR A 198 9.57 -1.28 -11.74
C TYR A 198 9.23 -0.09 -12.64
N ARG A 199 9.15 -0.29 -13.95
CA ARG A 199 8.61 0.72 -14.85
C ARG A 199 7.10 0.85 -14.63
N PRO A 200 6.54 2.07 -14.72
CA PRO A 200 5.11 2.27 -14.62
C PRO A 200 4.49 1.68 -15.89
N CYS A 201 4.04 0.43 -15.79
CA CYS A 201 3.18 -0.12 -16.80
C CYS A 201 1.78 0.36 -16.44
N LYS A 202 1.24 1.34 -17.18
CA LYS A 202 -0.20 1.62 -17.14
C LYS A 202 -0.90 0.29 -17.39
N MET A 203 -1.49 -0.30 -16.36
CA MET A 203 -2.22 -1.54 -16.55
C MET A 203 -3.36 -1.24 -17.53
N HIS A 204 -3.43 -2.00 -18.62
CA HIS A 204 -4.57 -1.90 -19.52
C HIS A 204 -5.87 -2.15 -18.73
N PHE A 205 -6.92 -1.43 -19.10
CA PHE A 205 -8.24 -1.50 -18.44
C PHE A 205 -8.71 -2.95 -18.19
N THR A 206 -8.53 -3.85 -19.15
CA THR A 206 -8.89 -5.27 -19.02
C THR A 206 -8.16 -5.99 -17.88
N LYS A 207 -6.88 -5.69 -17.65
CA LYS A 207 -6.13 -6.26 -16.53
C LYS A 207 -6.55 -5.65 -15.20
N ILE A 208 -6.85 -4.35 -15.17
CA ILE A 208 -7.39 -3.69 -13.97
C ILE A 208 -8.74 -4.31 -13.61
N TYR A 209 -9.62 -4.49 -14.59
CA TYR A 209 -10.93 -5.10 -14.42
C TYR A 209 -10.85 -6.50 -13.78
N GLU A 210 -10.02 -7.39 -14.34
CA GLU A 210 -9.85 -8.75 -13.79
C GLU A 210 -9.23 -8.75 -12.39
N ASP A 211 -8.30 -7.83 -12.11
CA ASP A 211 -7.68 -7.72 -10.79
C ASP A 211 -8.67 -7.22 -9.73
N VAL A 212 -9.46 -6.18 -10.04
CA VAL A 212 -10.52 -5.65 -9.17
C VAL A 212 -11.60 -6.71 -8.89
N LYS A 213 -11.93 -7.53 -9.89
CA LYS A 213 -12.86 -8.66 -9.75
C LYS A 213 -12.38 -9.73 -8.78
N GLN A 214 -11.07 -9.96 -8.70
CA GLN A 214 -10.47 -10.89 -7.74
C GLN A 214 -10.32 -10.26 -6.34
N LEU A 215 -10.15 -8.94 -6.30
CA LEU A 215 -9.93 -8.19 -5.07
C LEU A 215 -11.21 -7.99 -4.24
N LEU A 216 -12.36 -7.81 -4.89
CA LEU A 216 -13.62 -7.44 -4.26
C LEU A 216 -14.59 -8.62 -4.18
N SER A 217 -15.42 -8.64 -3.14
CA SER A 217 -16.58 -9.54 -3.09
C SER A 217 -17.51 -9.34 -4.29
N LEU A 218 -18.23 -10.38 -4.72
CA LEU A 218 -19.15 -10.28 -5.86
C LEU A 218 -20.13 -9.11 -5.74
N LYS A 219 -20.67 -8.88 -4.52
CA LYS A 219 -21.59 -7.77 -4.25
C LYS A 219 -20.92 -6.42 -4.52
N ARG A 220 -19.69 -6.23 -4.03
CA ARG A 220 -18.94 -4.98 -4.15
C ARG A 220 -18.41 -4.75 -5.56
N PHE A 221 -18.02 -5.82 -6.24
CA PHE A 221 -17.64 -5.78 -7.64
C PHE A 221 -18.83 -5.34 -8.52
N THR A 222 -20.02 -5.93 -8.33
CA THR A 222 -21.23 -5.52 -9.06
C THR A 222 -21.57 -4.04 -8.83
N HIS A 223 -21.46 -3.56 -7.58
CA HIS A 223 -21.59 -2.13 -7.26
C HIS A 223 -20.58 -1.29 -8.06
N SER A 224 -19.31 -1.68 -8.06
CA SER A 224 -18.24 -0.97 -8.80
C SER A 224 -18.51 -0.92 -10.31
N ILE A 225 -19.09 -1.97 -10.89
CA ILE A 225 -19.52 -1.96 -12.30
C ILE A 225 -20.70 -1.00 -12.52
N GLY A 226 -21.67 -0.96 -11.62
CA GLY A 226 -22.78 0.01 -11.68
C GLY A 226 -22.28 1.46 -11.66
N VAL A 227 -21.38 1.78 -10.73
CA VAL A 227 -20.75 3.11 -10.61
C VAL A 227 -19.89 3.44 -11.83
N MET A 228 -19.14 2.47 -12.36
CA MET A 228 -18.34 2.62 -13.58
C MET A 228 -19.19 3.06 -14.78
N GLU A 229 -20.29 2.35 -15.04
CA GLU A 229 -21.17 2.66 -16.17
C GLU A 229 -21.94 3.96 -15.96
N GLU A 230 -22.43 4.21 -14.74
CA GLU A 230 -23.15 5.44 -14.41
C GLU A 230 -22.23 6.67 -14.51
N SER A 231 -21.01 6.59 -13.96
CA SER A 231 -20.03 7.66 -14.06
C SER A 231 -19.68 7.96 -15.52
N ALA A 232 -19.51 6.92 -16.36
CA ALA A 232 -19.25 7.10 -17.79
C ALA A 232 -20.43 7.77 -18.54
N ARG A 233 -21.67 7.41 -18.17
CA ARG A 233 -22.89 8.03 -18.72
C ARG A 233 -22.96 9.50 -18.34
N LEU A 234 -22.77 9.82 -17.06
CA LEU A 234 -22.77 11.19 -16.55
C LEU A 234 -21.60 12.02 -17.12
N GLY A 235 -20.43 11.41 -17.32
CA GLY A 235 -19.29 11.99 -18.03
C GLY A 235 -19.67 12.54 -19.40
N LYS A 236 -20.37 11.73 -20.21
CA LYS A 236 -20.88 12.15 -21.53
C LYS A 236 -21.89 13.31 -21.45
N ILE A 237 -22.73 13.34 -20.41
CA ILE A 237 -23.77 14.37 -20.24
C ILE A 237 -23.17 15.70 -19.80
N PHE A 238 -22.21 15.67 -18.86
CA PHE A 238 -21.66 16.86 -18.22
C PHE A 238 -20.29 17.29 -18.77
N GLY A 239 -19.77 16.60 -19.78
CA GLY A 239 -18.57 17.00 -20.52
C GLY A 239 -17.24 16.57 -19.89
N ALA A 240 -17.22 15.49 -19.10
CA ALA A 240 -15.98 14.86 -18.65
C ALA A 240 -15.56 13.71 -19.58
N ASP A 241 -14.27 13.35 -19.55
CA ASP A 241 -13.75 12.21 -20.31
C ASP A 241 -14.40 10.89 -19.83
N PRO A 242 -15.19 10.20 -20.68
CA PRO A 242 -15.89 8.99 -20.27
C PRO A 242 -14.97 7.82 -19.89
N GLU A 243 -13.75 7.76 -20.44
CA GLU A 243 -12.79 6.72 -20.10
C GLU A 243 -12.15 6.96 -18.73
N LYS A 244 -11.86 8.23 -18.39
CA LYS A 244 -11.47 8.59 -17.02
C LYS A 244 -12.60 8.28 -16.03
N CYS A 245 -13.85 8.61 -16.38
CA CYS A 245 -15.03 8.27 -15.59
C CYS A 245 -15.17 6.76 -15.34
N ARG A 246 -15.04 5.92 -16.37
CA ARG A 246 -15.06 4.46 -16.21
C ARG A 246 -13.99 3.99 -15.25
N LEU A 247 -12.75 4.41 -15.48
CA LEU A 247 -11.63 3.95 -14.68
C LEU A 247 -11.76 4.39 -13.22
N ALA A 248 -12.17 5.63 -12.96
CA ALA A 248 -12.42 6.13 -11.61
C ALA A 248 -13.58 5.38 -10.94
N GLY A 249 -14.68 5.13 -11.67
CA GLY A 249 -15.83 4.37 -11.19
C GLY A 249 -15.53 2.91 -10.89
N LEU A 250 -14.71 2.24 -11.70
CA LEU A 250 -14.26 0.86 -11.44
C LEU A 250 -13.40 0.77 -10.16
N LEU A 251 -12.60 1.80 -9.90
CA LEU A 251 -11.60 1.80 -8.83
C LEU A 251 -12.06 2.47 -7.52
N HIS A 252 -13.18 3.20 -7.49
CA HIS A 252 -13.58 4.03 -6.34
C HIS A 252 -13.58 3.26 -5.02
N ASP A 253 -14.06 2.01 -5.04
CA ASP A 253 -14.23 1.16 -3.86
C ASP A 253 -13.13 0.08 -3.73
N CYS A 254 -12.04 0.16 -4.49
CA CYS A 254 -11.00 -0.89 -4.53
C CYS A 254 -10.33 -1.14 -3.17
N ALA A 255 -10.40 -0.18 -2.24
CA ALA A 255 -9.87 -0.32 -0.88
C ALA A 255 -10.94 -0.59 0.20
N LYS A 256 -12.22 -0.77 -0.19
CA LYS A 256 -13.34 -0.85 0.76
C LYS A 256 -13.28 -2.06 1.70
N GLU A 257 -12.80 -3.18 1.18
CA GLU A 257 -12.79 -4.47 1.89
C GLU A 257 -11.41 -4.80 2.51
N LEU A 258 -10.50 -3.81 2.56
CA LEU A 258 -9.19 -3.97 3.20
C LEU A 258 -9.31 -4.11 4.73
N THR A 259 -8.50 -5.00 5.29
CA THR A 259 -8.33 -5.18 6.73
C THR A 259 -7.57 -4.02 7.37
N LYS A 260 -7.72 -3.81 8.69
CA LYS A 260 -6.97 -2.79 9.43
C LYS A 260 -5.46 -2.87 9.21
N GLN A 261 -4.93 -4.09 9.09
CA GLN A 261 -3.51 -4.33 8.83
C GLN A 261 -3.09 -3.85 7.43
N GLN A 262 -3.96 -4.03 6.43
CA GLN A 262 -3.72 -3.56 5.06
C GLN A 262 -3.75 -2.04 4.94
N TYR A 263 -4.64 -1.36 5.70
CA TYR A 263 -4.61 0.09 5.83
C TYR A 263 -3.27 0.59 6.40
N LYS A 264 -2.75 -0.06 7.46
CA LYS A 264 -1.43 0.28 8.01
C LYS A 264 -0.31 0.11 6.98
N TRP A 265 -0.36 -0.94 6.16
CA TRP A 265 0.61 -1.15 5.08
C TRP A 265 0.56 -0.08 3.98
N LEU A 266 -0.59 0.55 3.76
CA LEU A 266 -0.76 1.71 2.88
C LEU A 266 -0.27 3.02 3.51
N GLY A 267 0.26 2.99 4.75
CA GLY A 267 0.62 4.20 5.48
C GLY A 267 -0.58 4.98 6.02
N ILE A 268 -1.80 4.43 5.93
CA ILE A 268 -3.01 5.06 6.43
C ILE A 268 -3.07 4.90 7.95
N LYS A 269 -3.09 6.03 8.66
CA LYS A 269 -3.27 6.08 10.11
C LYS A 269 -4.76 6.00 10.44
N ILE A 270 -5.19 4.89 11.01
CA ILE A 270 -6.54 4.74 11.57
C ILE A 270 -6.55 5.40 12.96
N LEU A 271 -7.41 6.40 13.16
CA LEU A 271 -7.59 7.04 14.47
C LEU A 271 -8.59 6.23 15.30
N GLU A 272 -8.23 5.88 16.53
CA GLU A 272 -9.05 5.03 17.41
C GLU A 272 -10.00 5.81 18.33
N CYS A 273 -9.90 7.15 18.42
CA CYS A 273 -10.72 7.95 19.34
C CYS A 273 -11.03 9.37 18.84
N GLY A 274 -12.26 9.83 19.05
CA GLY A 274 -12.66 11.25 19.08
C GLY A 274 -13.01 11.92 17.75
N ASP A 275 -12.36 11.54 16.65
CA ASP A 275 -12.59 12.15 15.33
C ASP A 275 -13.35 11.20 14.40
N TYR A 276 -14.57 11.55 14.02
CA TYR A 276 -15.40 10.74 13.11
C TYR A 276 -14.75 10.62 11.72
N ASP A 277 -14.02 11.65 11.30
CA ASP A 277 -13.40 11.72 9.98
C ASP A 277 -12.27 10.69 9.82
N GLY A 278 -11.75 10.15 10.95
CA GLY A 278 -10.74 9.10 11.00
C GLY A 278 -11.27 7.65 10.97
N LYS A 279 -12.58 7.42 10.80
CA LYS A 279 -13.15 6.06 10.76
C LYS A 279 -12.77 5.33 9.47
N GLN A 280 -12.48 4.02 9.58
CA GLN A 280 -12.11 3.16 8.44
C GLN A 280 -13.08 3.23 7.25
N VAL A 281 -14.37 3.44 7.51
CA VAL A 281 -15.40 3.59 6.47
C VAL A 281 -15.18 4.84 5.61
N LEU A 282 -14.50 5.87 6.10
CA LEU A 282 -14.18 7.10 5.35
C LEU A 282 -12.77 7.05 4.75
N LEU A 283 -11.87 6.26 5.34
CA LEU A 283 -10.47 6.17 4.89
C LEU A 283 -10.27 5.37 3.59
N HIS A 284 -11.27 4.61 3.12
CA HIS A 284 -11.14 3.84 1.88
C HIS A 284 -10.98 4.70 0.62
N GLY A 285 -11.42 5.96 0.64
CA GLY A 285 -11.23 6.87 -0.49
C GLY A 285 -9.75 7.18 -0.66
N GLU A 286 -9.09 7.63 0.42
CA GLU A 286 -7.64 7.87 0.44
C GLU A 286 -6.86 6.58 0.14
N ALA A 287 -7.20 5.48 0.82
CA ALA A 287 -6.56 4.19 0.58
C ALA A 287 -6.75 3.71 -0.86
N GLY A 288 -7.92 3.97 -1.46
CA GLY A 288 -8.25 3.63 -2.85
C GLY A 288 -7.44 4.43 -3.85
N ALA A 289 -7.22 5.73 -3.61
CA ALA A 289 -6.38 6.56 -4.45
C ALA A 289 -4.91 6.10 -4.41
N ILE A 290 -4.37 5.82 -3.22
CA ILE A 290 -3.02 5.27 -3.07
C ILE A 290 -2.93 3.93 -3.79
N LEU A 291 -3.90 3.03 -3.60
CA LEU A 291 -3.93 1.73 -4.24
C LEU A 291 -4.01 1.86 -5.77
N ALA A 292 -4.79 2.81 -6.28
CA ALA A 292 -4.92 3.05 -7.71
C ALA A 292 -3.60 3.48 -8.35
N GLU A 293 -2.88 4.38 -7.68
CA GLU A 293 -1.56 4.83 -8.10
C GLU A 293 -0.53 3.69 -8.02
N SER A 294 -0.39 3.05 -6.86
CA SER A 294 0.69 2.10 -6.59
C SER A 294 0.51 0.72 -7.22
N ARG A 295 -0.75 0.27 -7.42
CA ARG A 295 -1.05 -1.07 -7.96
C ARG A 295 -1.34 -1.04 -9.45
N TYR A 296 -2.08 -0.06 -9.93
CA TYR A 296 -2.56 -0.01 -11.32
C TYR A 296 -1.78 1.00 -12.19
N GLY A 297 -0.91 1.82 -11.58
CA GLY A 297 -0.11 2.82 -12.29
C GLY A 297 -0.93 4.02 -12.75
N ILE A 298 -2.00 4.37 -12.04
CA ILE A 298 -2.83 5.54 -12.36
C ILE A 298 -2.13 6.79 -11.87
N THR A 299 -1.76 7.67 -12.79
CA THR A 299 -1.09 8.96 -12.49
C THR A 299 -1.94 10.17 -12.84
N ASP A 300 -3.14 9.97 -13.37
CA ASP A 300 -4.04 11.07 -13.74
C ASP A 300 -4.61 11.73 -12.46
N PRO A 301 -4.31 13.02 -12.20
CA PRO A 301 -4.69 13.68 -10.97
C PRO A 301 -6.21 13.81 -10.80
N GLU A 302 -6.98 13.89 -11.88
CA GLU A 302 -8.45 13.96 -11.80
C GLU A 302 -9.03 12.63 -11.31
N ILE A 303 -8.49 11.50 -11.80
CA ILE A 303 -8.94 10.16 -11.39
C ILE A 303 -8.60 9.94 -9.91
N LEU A 304 -7.36 10.24 -9.51
CA LEU A 304 -6.91 10.07 -8.13
C LEU A 304 -7.66 10.98 -7.17
N GLU A 305 -7.95 12.22 -7.56
CA GLU A 305 -8.81 13.13 -6.79
C GLU A 305 -10.21 12.56 -6.62
N ALA A 306 -10.84 12.14 -7.71
CA ALA A 306 -12.20 11.60 -7.68
C ALA A 306 -12.30 10.41 -6.74
N ILE A 307 -11.40 9.43 -6.86
CA ILE A 307 -11.36 8.26 -5.97
C ILE A 307 -11.15 8.69 -4.51
N ARG A 308 -10.27 9.67 -4.26
CA ARG A 308 -9.95 10.11 -2.89
C ARG A 308 -11.17 10.67 -2.16
N CYS A 309 -11.97 11.50 -2.83
CA CYS A 309 -13.06 12.24 -2.19
C CYS A 309 -14.48 11.73 -2.51
N HIS A 310 -14.65 10.59 -3.21
CA HIS A 310 -15.97 10.11 -3.64
C HIS A 310 -16.97 9.85 -2.50
N ILE A 311 -16.50 9.70 -1.26
CA ILE A 311 -17.35 9.31 -0.11
C ILE A 311 -17.98 10.52 0.57
N THR A 312 -17.16 11.56 0.76
CA THR A 312 -17.52 12.73 1.58
C THR A 312 -17.71 13.98 0.74
N GLY A 313 -17.24 13.92 -0.52
CA GLY A 313 -16.92 15.10 -1.30
C GLY A 313 -15.73 15.84 -0.71
N LYS A 314 -15.38 16.95 -1.38
CA LYS A 314 -14.57 18.02 -0.81
C LYS A 314 -15.00 19.36 -1.43
N PRO A 315 -14.71 20.51 -0.80
CA PRO A 315 -14.78 21.79 -1.48
C PRO A 315 -13.91 21.78 -2.75
N GLU A 316 -14.38 22.48 -3.78
CA GLU A 316 -13.63 22.68 -5.04
C GLU A 316 -13.31 21.38 -5.79
N MET A 317 -14.14 20.33 -5.65
CA MET A 317 -14.03 19.12 -6.47
C MET A 317 -13.99 19.44 -7.96
N GLY A 318 -13.05 18.83 -8.69
CA GLY A 318 -13.06 18.80 -10.14
C GLY A 318 -14.34 18.19 -10.71
N LEU A 319 -14.52 18.34 -12.03
CA LEU A 319 -15.72 17.83 -12.71
C LEU A 319 -15.86 16.31 -12.56
N LEU A 320 -14.78 15.55 -12.77
CA LEU A 320 -14.77 14.10 -12.61
C LEU A 320 -15.09 13.67 -11.18
N ALA A 321 -14.55 14.37 -10.18
CA ALA A 321 -14.84 14.09 -8.77
C ALA A 321 -16.32 14.32 -8.41
N GLN A 322 -16.92 15.42 -8.88
CA GLN A 322 -18.36 15.66 -8.72
C GLN A 322 -19.20 14.57 -9.39
N ILE A 323 -18.82 14.13 -10.60
CA ILE A 323 -19.51 13.05 -11.32
C ILE A 323 -19.40 11.72 -10.58
N LEU A 324 -18.21 11.36 -10.11
CA LEU A 324 -18.01 10.10 -9.40
C LEU A 324 -18.77 10.07 -8.07
N PHE A 325 -18.76 11.18 -7.33
CA PHE A 325 -19.51 11.35 -6.08
C PHE A 325 -21.00 11.02 -6.29
N VAL A 326 -21.65 11.68 -7.25
CA VAL A 326 -23.07 11.40 -7.55
C VAL A 326 -23.29 10.02 -8.16
N ALA A 327 -22.39 9.52 -8.99
CA ALA A 327 -22.53 8.21 -9.62
C ALA A 327 -22.50 7.06 -8.59
N ASP A 328 -21.66 7.15 -7.56
CA ASP A 328 -21.63 6.16 -6.46
C ASP A 328 -22.97 6.08 -5.72
N TYR A 329 -23.61 7.24 -5.55
CA TYR A 329 -24.90 7.35 -4.90
C TYR A 329 -26.07 6.94 -5.80
N THR A 330 -26.00 7.20 -7.11
CA THR A 330 -27.12 7.00 -8.03
C THR A 330 -27.04 5.77 -8.92
N GLU A 331 -25.99 4.94 -8.78
CA GLU A 331 -25.83 3.73 -9.58
C GLU A 331 -27.11 2.86 -9.60
N PRO A 332 -27.40 2.14 -10.71
CA PRO A 332 -28.71 1.52 -10.93
C PRO A 332 -29.18 0.53 -9.85
N GLY A 333 -28.28 -0.06 -9.07
CA GLY A 333 -28.57 -0.94 -7.95
C GLY A 333 -29.08 -0.24 -6.68
N ARG A 334 -28.96 1.09 -6.55
CA ARG A 334 -29.46 1.85 -5.40
C ARG A 334 -30.97 2.14 -5.53
N CYS A 335 -31.78 1.61 -4.61
CA CYS A 335 -33.22 1.80 -4.63
C CYS A 335 -33.70 2.60 -3.41
N GLY A 336 -34.58 3.58 -3.63
CA GLY A 336 -35.22 4.37 -2.57
C GLY A 336 -35.43 5.84 -2.94
N PRO A 337 -36.41 6.52 -2.32
CA PRO A 337 -36.77 7.91 -2.66
C PRO A 337 -35.59 8.87 -2.58
N GLN A 338 -34.68 8.62 -1.63
CA GLN A 338 -33.50 9.43 -1.41
C GLN A 338 -32.52 9.43 -2.60
N PHE A 339 -32.43 8.32 -3.34
CA PHE A 339 -31.60 8.21 -4.54
C PHE A 339 -32.32 8.80 -5.76
N ASP A 340 -33.64 8.62 -5.83
CA ASP A 340 -34.47 9.13 -6.92
C ASP A 340 -34.50 10.66 -6.96
N LEU A 341 -34.44 11.32 -5.80
CA LEU A 341 -34.29 12.78 -5.71
C LEU A 341 -33.01 13.29 -6.39
N VAL A 342 -31.88 12.60 -6.20
CA VAL A 342 -30.60 12.96 -6.85
C VAL A 342 -30.68 12.68 -8.35
N ARG A 343 -31.23 11.53 -8.75
CA ARG A 343 -31.45 11.18 -10.17
C ARG A 343 -32.33 12.19 -10.89
N GLU A 344 -33.36 12.74 -10.23
CA GLU A 344 -34.21 13.78 -10.80
C GLU A 344 -33.40 15.05 -11.15
N LYS A 345 -32.47 15.46 -10.28
CA LYS A 345 -31.58 16.61 -10.56
C LYS A 345 -30.64 16.33 -11.72
N LEU A 346 -30.08 15.12 -11.79
CA LEU A 346 -29.23 14.68 -12.90
C LEU A 346 -30.01 14.67 -14.22
N ASN A 347 -31.23 14.16 -14.24
CA ASN A 347 -32.10 14.13 -15.43
C ASN A 347 -32.52 15.53 -15.90
N LYS A 348 -32.58 16.51 -15.00
CA LYS A 348 -32.77 17.93 -15.32
C LYS A 348 -31.50 18.63 -15.81
N GLY A 349 -30.38 17.91 -15.92
CA GLY A 349 -29.11 18.43 -16.42
C GLY A 349 -28.36 19.30 -15.43
N SER A 350 -28.59 19.13 -14.11
CA SER A 350 -27.88 19.93 -13.09
C SER A 350 -27.06 19.06 -12.14
N LEU A 351 -25.76 18.96 -12.43
CA LEU A 351 -24.79 18.24 -11.60
C LEU A 351 -24.63 18.90 -10.22
N SER A 352 -24.52 20.22 -10.16
CA SER A 352 -24.34 20.93 -8.89
C SER A 352 -25.54 20.78 -7.96
N GLN A 353 -26.76 20.77 -8.51
CA GLN A 353 -27.96 20.46 -7.72
C GLN A 353 -27.98 19.01 -7.24
N ALA A 354 -27.51 18.06 -8.05
CA ALA A 354 -27.41 16.66 -7.64
C ALA A 354 -26.44 16.48 -6.45
N VAL A 355 -25.23 17.08 -6.53
CA VAL A 355 -24.23 17.06 -5.44
C VAL A 355 -24.81 17.68 -4.16
N LEU A 356 -25.54 18.78 -4.26
CA LEU A 356 -26.19 19.42 -3.12
C LEU A 356 -27.22 18.50 -2.46
N VAL A 357 -28.14 17.96 -3.25
CA VAL A 357 -29.22 17.09 -2.76
C VAL A 357 -28.66 15.83 -2.14
N GLU A 358 -27.62 15.22 -2.72
CA GLU A 358 -26.94 14.06 -2.14
C GLU A 358 -26.34 14.39 -0.77
N CYS A 359 -25.64 15.52 -0.65
CA CYS A 359 -25.07 15.98 0.62
C CYS A 359 -26.17 16.18 1.68
N GLU A 360 -27.25 16.88 1.33
CA GLU A 360 -28.38 17.16 2.23
C GLU A 360 -29.08 15.89 2.69
N THR A 361 -29.31 14.98 1.75
CA THR A 361 -29.96 13.70 1.99
C THR A 361 -29.11 12.81 2.89
N THR A 362 -27.80 12.77 2.67
CA THR A 362 -26.85 12.04 3.51
C THR A 362 -26.82 12.61 4.93
N ILE A 363 -26.79 13.93 5.07
CA ILE A 363 -26.84 14.61 6.37
C ILE A 363 -28.14 14.30 7.10
N GLN A 364 -29.30 14.43 6.43
CA GLN A 364 -30.61 14.15 7.03
C GLN A 364 -30.72 12.67 7.48
N TYR A 365 -30.24 11.75 6.66
CA TYR A 365 -30.20 10.33 7.00
C TYR A 365 -29.37 10.05 8.26
N LEU A 366 -28.21 10.71 8.40
CA LEU A 366 -27.36 10.58 9.59
C LEU A 366 -27.98 11.24 10.82
N LEU A 367 -28.60 12.42 10.69
CA LEU A 367 -29.32 13.07 11.79
C LEU A 367 -30.49 12.23 12.33
N GLY A 368 -31.11 11.41 11.47
CA GLY A 368 -32.17 10.49 11.85
C GLY A 368 -31.68 9.21 12.57
N LYS A 369 -30.38 9.01 12.75
CA LYS A 369 -29.81 7.85 13.45
C LYS A 369 -29.24 8.25 14.81
N ASP A 370 -29.60 7.48 15.83
CA ASP A 370 -29.02 7.65 17.16
C ASP A 370 -27.49 7.47 17.13
N SER A 371 -26.77 8.44 17.68
CA SER A 371 -25.29 8.45 17.81
C SER A 371 -24.50 8.44 16.51
N ALA A 372 -25.11 8.76 15.37
CA ALA A 372 -24.36 9.00 14.13
C ALA A 372 -23.72 10.39 14.15
N GLN A 373 -22.44 10.47 13.79
CA GLN A 373 -21.74 11.73 13.56
C GLN A 373 -21.73 12.01 12.06
N ILE A 374 -21.62 13.28 11.69
CA ILE A 374 -21.58 13.73 10.30
C ILE A 374 -20.14 14.11 9.98
N CYS A 375 -19.65 13.68 8.81
CA CYS A 375 -18.31 14.04 8.36
C CYS A 375 -18.20 15.54 8.09
N THR A 376 -17.14 16.17 8.59
CA THR A 376 -16.91 17.61 8.42
C THR A 376 -16.80 18.00 6.95
N GLU A 377 -16.11 17.17 6.15
CA GLU A 377 -15.93 17.42 4.71
C GLU A 377 -17.26 17.39 3.93
N THR A 378 -18.23 16.56 4.32
CA THR A 378 -19.56 16.57 3.70
C THR A 378 -20.29 17.88 3.96
N ILE A 379 -20.17 18.45 5.16
CA ILE A 379 -20.75 19.76 5.49
C ILE A 379 -20.05 20.87 4.69
N ARG A 380 -18.72 20.83 4.60
CA ARG A 380 -17.95 21.81 3.82
C ARG A 380 -18.28 21.73 2.33
N THR A 381 -18.40 20.52 1.79
CA THR A 381 -18.83 20.28 0.40
C THR A 381 -20.22 20.86 0.13
N ARG A 382 -21.18 20.61 1.05
CA ARG A 382 -22.52 21.19 0.97
C ARG A 382 -22.49 22.73 0.94
N ASN A 383 -21.73 23.35 1.84
CA ASN A 383 -21.66 24.81 1.90
C ASN A 383 -20.99 25.42 0.67
N TRP A 384 -19.96 24.75 0.16
CA TRP A 384 -19.29 25.14 -1.08
C TRP A 384 -20.24 25.08 -2.28
N ILE A 385 -20.95 23.96 -2.47
CA ILE A 385 -21.82 23.79 -3.64
C ILE A 385 -23.03 24.75 -3.59
N LEU A 386 -23.56 25.05 -2.40
CA LEU A 386 -24.59 26.08 -2.21
C LEU A 386 -24.12 27.46 -2.69
N LYS A 387 -22.90 27.84 -2.31
CA LYS A 387 -22.32 29.12 -2.71
C LYS A 387 -22.14 29.17 -4.23
N LYS A 388 -21.59 28.11 -4.82
CA LYS A 388 -21.39 27.98 -6.27
C LYS A 388 -22.71 28.12 -7.04
N ILE A 389 -23.78 27.44 -6.60
CA ILE A 389 -25.11 27.55 -7.23
C ILE A 389 -25.65 28.98 -7.16
N ALA A 390 -25.45 29.68 -6.03
CA ALA A 390 -25.89 31.07 -5.89
C ALA A 390 -25.11 32.01 -6.83
N GLU A 391 -23.81 31.79 -6.98
CA GLU A 391 -22.94 32.54 -7.91
C GLU A 391 -23.35 32.29 -9.38
N GLU A 392 -23.64 31.03 -9.77
CA GLU A 392 -24.13 30.67 -11.10
C GLU A 392 -25.49 31.34 -11.43
N ALA A 393 -26.40 31.40 -10.46
CA ALA A 393 -27.70 32.05 -10.62
C ALA A 393 -27.57 33.58 -10.81
N GLN A 394 -26.65 34.23 -10.10
CA GLN A 394 -26.37 35.66 -10.27
C GLN A 394 -25.78 35.96 -11.66
N HIS A 395 -24.89 35.10 -12.15
CA HIS A 395 -24.27 35.28 -13.46
C HIS A 395 -25.25 35.07 -14.63
N ASN A 396 -26.20 34.14 -14.47
CA ASN A 396 -27.25 33.88 -15.47
C ASN A 396 -28.37 34.93 -15.45
N GLY A 397 -28.58 35.64 -14.34
CA GLY A 397 -29.53 36.76 -14.25
C GLY A 397 -28.98 38.10 -14.76
N GLN A 398 -27.71 38.17 -15.13
CA GLN A 398 -27.04 39.37 -15.68
C GLN A 398 -26.77 39.29 -17.21
N LYS A 399 -27.11 38.17 -17.85
CA LYS A 399 -27.11 37.99 -19.31
C LYS A 399 -28.54 38.03 -19.83
#